data_AF-A0A254R895-F1
#
_entry.id   AF-A0A254R895-F1
#
_cell.length_a   1.000
_cell.length_b   1.000
_cell.length_c   1.000
_cell.angle_alpha   90.00
_cell.angle_beta   90.00
_cell.angle_gamma   90.00
#
_symmetry.space_group_name_H-M   'P 1'
#
loop_
_entity.id
_entity.type
_entity.pdbx_description
1 polymer ?
#
loop_
_entity_poly.entity_id
_entity_poly.type
_entity_poly.pdbx_seq_one_letter_code
_entity_poly.pdbx_strand_id
1 'polypeptide(L)'
;MPNDTGDIRLPEGSIDCHFHIYGPPDRFPFVTGERYSPTGVFTIEDAFDLWDQMGVNRGVIVHASTAGEDNNVTFDALQRYPDRLRAVAVLDPDVSDRRLDELTDAGFRGVRINLIRQDGKVMSTRGTNFDDLKKLAPRIAERGWHAQLWVECSDLAAVAPELEKLPLDYVVDHMCRTMADKGADHPDYVAYLDHLRSGRYWTKISGADRNTRIGAPYTDIYPYMKAIVAAAPEQIVWGSDWPHVGHGPDTVPKVQDLMKVLFDCVPDEGTRRKILVENPKRLYGFE
;
A
#
# COMPACT_ATOMS: atom_id res chain seq x y z
N MET A 1 -13.08 -30.93 5.60
CA MET A 1 -13.83 -30.00 6.47
C MET A 1 -14.64 -29.10 5.56
N PRO A 2 -15.91 -28.80 5.85
CA PRO A 2 -16.66 -27.86 5.01
C PRO A 2 -15.94 -26.52 5.06
N ASN A 3 -15.64 -25.94 3.90
CA ASN A 3 -15.25 -24.55 3.73
C ASN A 3 -16.45 -23.70 4.17
N ASP A 4 -16.57 -23.44 5.48
CA ASP A 4 -17.48 -22.43 6.00
C ASP A 4 -16.80 -21.06 5.89
N THR A 5 -16.54 -20.66 4.64
CA THR A 5 -16.38 -19.24 4.32
C THR A 5 -17.79 -18.69 4.23
N GLY A 6 -18.45 -18.46 5.37
CA GLY A 6 -19.56 -17.51 5.39
C GLY A 6 -19.09 -16.21 4.71
N ASP A 7 -20.00 -15.44 4.11
CA ASP A 7 -19.69 -14.18 3.43
C ASP A 7 -18.98 -13.21 4.38
N ILE A 8 -17.65 -13.29 4.46
CA ILE A 8 -16.82 -12.34 5.21
C ILE A 8 -16.99 -11.02 4.49
N ARG A 9 -17.59 -10.03 5.17
CA ARG A 9 -17.66 -8.64 4.71
C ARG A 9 -16.87 -7.76 5.66
N LEU A 10 -16.22 -6.76 5.09
CA LEU A 10 -15.54 -5.73 5.87
C LEU A 10 -16.60 -4.82 6.54
N PRO A 11 -16.30 -4.26 7.73
CA PRO A 11 -17.21 -3.35 8.42
C PRO A 11 -17.59 -2.15 7.54
N GLU A 12 -18.79 -1.62 7.75
CA GLU A 12 -19.23 -0.41 7.05
C GLU A 12 -18.21 0.74 7.22
N GLY A 13 -17.94 1.43 6.12
CA GLY A 13 -16.97 2.53 6.09
C GLY A 13 -15.52 2.09 5.92
N SER A 14 -15.26 0.80 5.68
CA SER A 14 -13.92 0.28 5.40
C SER A 14 -13.27 0.96 4.20
N ILE A 15 -11.95 1.14 4.30
CA ILE A 15 -11.12 1.83 3.31
C ILE A 15 -10.03 0.88 2.79
N ASP A 16 -10.04 0.59 1.50
CA ASP A 16 -8.94 -0.12 0.84
C ASP A 16 -7.75 0.82 0.62
N CYS A 17 -6.71 0.71 1.44
CA CYS A 17 -5.61 1.67 1.45
C CYS A 17 -4.46 1.32 0.49
N HIS A 18 -4.62 0.31 -0.36
CA HIS A 18 -3.61 -0.02 -1.36
C HIS A 18 -4.25 -0.74 -2.55
N PHE A 19 -4.46 -0.02 -3.65
CA PHE A 19 -4.79 -0.62 -4.94
C PHE A 19 -4.25 0.24 -6.08
N HIS A 20 -4.20 -0.32 -7.28
CA HIS A 20 -3.71 0.33 -8.49
C HIS A 20 -4.79 0.30 -9.57
N ILE A 21 -4.76 1.26 -10.49
CA ILE A 21 -5.61 1.30 -11.67
C ILE A 21 -4.76 1.47 -12.92
N TYR A 22 -5.22 0.91 -14.04
CA TYR A 22 -4.55 0.89 -15.34
C TYR A 22 -5.56 1.13 -16.46
N GLY A 23 -5.38 2.23 -17.20
CA GLY A 23 -6.17 2.53 -18.38
C GLY A 23 -7.51 3.24 -18.09
N PRO A 24 -8.40 3.32 -19.09
CA PRO A 24 -8.30 2.65 -20.39
C PRO A 24 -7.19 3.23 -21.31
N PRO A 25 -6.52 2.43 -22.17
CA PRO A 25 -5.31 2.84 -22.88
C PRO A 25 -5.46 3.99 -23.88
N ASP A 26 -6.67 4.21 -24.39
CA ASP A 26 -7.00 5.29 -25.32
C ASP A 26 -6.96 6.68 -24.64
N ARG A 27 -7.23 6.73 -23.34
CA ARG A 27 -7.14 7.95 -22.50
C ARG A 27 -5.88 7.99 -21.66
N PHE A 28 -5.50 6.84 -21.10
CA PHE A 28 -4.38 6.67 -20.18
C PHE A 28 -3.49 5.52 -20.67
N PRO A 29 -2.62 5.78 -21.66
CA PRO A 29 -1.62 4.80 -22.08
C PRO A 29 -0.75 4.37 -20.90
N PHE A 30 -0.57 3.07 -20.74
CA PHE A 30 0.30 2.48 -19.73
C PHE A 30 1.31 1.56 -20.39
N VAL A 31 2.39 1.25 -19.67
CA VAL A 31 3.53 0.52 -20.23
C VAL A 31 3.79 -0.80 -19.54
N THR A 32 4.36 -1.73 -20.29
CA THR A 32 4.90 -2.99 -19.78
C THR A 32 6.21 -2.71 -19.02
N GLY A 33 6.24 -2.97 -17.73
CA GLY A 33 7.46 -2.95 -16.91
C GLY A 33 8.22 -4.28 -17.00
N GLU A 34 9.54 -4.25 -16.77
CA GLU A 34 10.41 -5.45 -16.91
C GLU A 34 10.01 -6.61 -15.98
N ARG A 35 9.55 -6.30 -14.77
CA ARG A 35 9.15 -7.31 -13.75
C ARG A 35 7.68 -7.28 -13.38
N TYR A 36 7.02 -6.13 -13.57
CA TYR A 36 5.65 -5.90 -13.14
C TYR A 36 4.90 -5.19 -14.26
N SER A 37 4.06 -5.94 -14.96
CA SER A 37 3.22 -5.42 -16.02
C SER A 37 1.76 -5.74 -15.74
N PRO A 38 0.84 -4.77 -15.91
CA PRO A 38 -0.57 -5.08 -15.86
C PRO A 38 -0.89 -6.11 -16.94
N THR A 39 -1.68 -7.13 -16.59
CA THR A 39 -2.12 -8.19 -17.50
C THR A 39 -3.35 -7.77 -18.34
N GLY A 40 -3.89 -6.59 -18.08
CA GLY A 40 -5.09 -6.07 -18.73
C GLY A 40 -5.37 -4.62 -18.35
N VAL A 41 -6.58 -4.18 -18.69
CA VAL A 41 -7.14 -2.89 -18.26
C VAL A 41 -7.84 -3.11 -16.93
N PHE A 42 -7.60 -2.22 -15.98
CA PHE A 42 -8.10 -2.28 -14.61
C PHE A 42 -8.54 -0.88 -14.20
N THR A 43 -9.79 -0.54 -14.53
CA THR A 43 -10.34 0.80 -14.30
C THR A 43 -10.71 1.03 -12.83
N ILE A 44 -11.01 2.28 -12.48
CA ILE A 44 -11.53 2.59 -11.14
C ILE A 44 -12.92 1.98 -10.93
N GLU A 45 -13.73 1.87 -11.98
CA GLU A 45 -15.02 1.19 -11.94
C GLU A 45 -14.87 -0.32 -11.64
N ASP A 46 -13.88 -0.99 -12.23
CA ASP A 46 -13.59 -2.41 -11.91
C ASP A 46 -13.20 -2.59 -10.43
N ALA A 47 -12.50 -1.62 -9.85
CA ALA A 47 -12.19 -1.62 -8.41
C ALA A 47 -13.45 -1.44 -7.56
N PHE A 48 -14.43 -0.64 -8.01
CA PHE A 48 -15.71 -0.50 -7.31
C PHE A 48 -16.52 -1.79 -7.32
N ASP A 49 -16.53 -2.52 -8.45
CA ASP A 49 -17.21 -3.82 -8.54
C ASP A 49 -16.61 -4.85 -7.56
N LEU A 50 -15.30 -4.80 -7.32
CA LEU A 50 -14.64 -5.59 -6.27
C LEU A 50 -15.04 -5.12 -4.87
N TRP A 51 -15.07 -3.81 -4.64
CA TRP A 51 -15.39 -3.21 -3.36
C TRP A 51 -16.82 -3.52 -2.90
N ASP A 52 -17.78 -3.59 -3.82
CA ASP A 52 -19.16 -3.99 -3.53
C ASP A 52 -19.26 -5.41 -2.98
N GLN A 53 -18.37 -6.30 -3.42
CA GLN A 53 -18.25 -7.68 -2.91
C GLN A 53 -17.63 -7.70 -1.51
N MET A 54 -16.68 -6.82 -1.22
CA MET A 54 -16.00 -6.74 0.08
C MET A 54 -16.77 -5.96 1.14
N GLY A 55 -17.63 -5.02 0.75
CA GLY A 55 -18.21 -4.01 1.66
C GLY A 55 -17.30 -2.79 1.88
N VAL A 56 -16.52 -2.40 0.87
CA VAL A 56 -15.65 -1.22 0.90
C VAL A 56 -16.31 -0.06 0.16
N ASN A 57 -16.12 1.18 0.62
CA ASN A 57 -16.73 2.35 -0.03
C ASN A 57 -15.72 3.40 -0.46
N ARG A 58 -14.51 3.34 0.12
CA ARG A 58 -13.43 4.31 -0.07
C ARG A 58 -12.11 3.60 -0.28
N GLY A 59 -11.15 4.30 -0.88
CA GLY A 59 -9.82 3.73 -1.00
C GLY A 59 -8.74 4.72 -1.40
N VAL A 60 -7.51 4.22 -1.34
CA VAL A 60 -6.30 4.96 -1.65
C VAL A 60 -5.64 4.34 -2.86
N ILE A 61 -5.71 5.06 -3.98
CA ILE A 61 -4.99 4.66 -5.20
C ILE A 61 -3.51 4.91 -4.96
N VAL A 62 -2.71 3.86 -5.01
CA VAL A 62 -1.26 3.99 -5.07
C VAL A 62 -0.90 4.08 -6.55
N HIS A 63 -0.45 5.24 -7.03
CA HIS A 63 -0.12 5.36 -8.44
C HIS A 63 1.03 4.41 -8.79
N ALA A 64 0.85 3.60 -9.83
CA ALA A 64 1.89 2.71 -10.31
C ALA A 64 2.72 3.42 -11.37
N SER A 65 4.06 3.34 -11.31
CA SER A 65 4.95 3.98 -12.28
C SER A 65 4.84 3.42 -13.71
N THR A 66 4.06 2.35 -13.89
CA THR A 66 3.69 1.79 -15.19
C THR A 66 2.32 2.24 -15.68
N ALA A 67 1.48 2.87 -14.85
CA ALA A 67 0.09 3.23 -15.14
C ALA A 67 -0.08 4.54 -15.94
N GLY A 68 0.98 5.00 -16.59
CA GLY A 68 1.00 6.23 -17.39
C GLY A 68 1.91 7.30 -16.79
N GLU A 69 1.84 8.49 -17.38
CA GLU A 69 2.67 9.64 -17.02
C GLU A 69 1.95 10.57 -16.03
N ASP A 70 2.74 11.27 -15.22
CA ASP A 70 2.31 12.33 -14.29
C ASP A 70 1.03 12.03 -13.50
N ASN A 71 0.87 10.80 -13.02
CA ASN A 71 -0.28 10.40 -12.20
C ASN A 71 -1.65 10.56 -12.88
N ASN A 72 -1.71 10.75 -14.20
CA ASN A 72 -2.92 11.26 -14.88
C ASN A 72 -4.17 10.37 -14.69
N VAL A 73 -4.04 9.05 -14.79
CA VAL A 73 -5.16 8.12 -14.55
C VAL A 73 -5.69 8.23 -13.12
N THR A 74 -4.79 8.42 -12.16
CA THR A 74 -5.13 8.58 -10.74
C THR A 74 -5.75 9.95 -10.46
N PHE A 75 -5.21 11.00 -11.08
CA PHE A 75 -5.74 12.36 -11.00
C PHE A 75 -7.18 12.42 -11.54
N ASP A 76 -7.44 11.83 -12.71
CA ASP A 76 -8.80 11.74 -13.29
C ASP A 76 -9.77 11.02 -12.35
N ALA A 77 -9.35 9.87 -11.79
CA ALA A 77 -10.18 9.12 -10.85
C ALA A 77 -10.53 9.94 -9.60
N LEU A 78 -9.57 10.68 -9.05
CA LEU A 78 -9.79 11.57 -7.91
C LEU A 78 -10.78 12.70 -8.22
N GLN A 79 -10.67 13.33 -9.40
CA GLN A 79 -11.61 14.38 -9.81
C GLN A 79 -13.03 13.86 -9.99
N ARG A 80 -13.19 12.61 -10.44
CA ARG A 80 -14.51 11.98 -10.62
C ARG A 80 -15.13 11.52 -9.31
N TYR A 81 -14.31 11.13 -8.32
CA TYR A 81 -14.79 10.55 -7.06
C TYR A 81 -14.06 11.12 -5.82
N PRO A 82 -14.08 12.45 -5.59
CA PRO A 82 -13.25 13.12 -4.57
C PRO A 82 -13.61 12.73 -3.12
N ASP A 83 -14.85 12.33 -2.87
CA ASP A 83 -15.31 11.90 -1.54
C ASP A 83 -14.95 10.45 -1.24
N ARG A 84 -14.64 9.66 -2.28
CA ARG A 84 -14.35 8.23 -2.16
C ARG A 84 -12.87 7.92 -2.18
N LEU A 85 -12.06 8.78 -2.78
CA LEU A 85 -10.69 8.46 -3.14
C LEU A 85 -9.68 9.42 -2.52
N ARG A 86 -8.54 8.85 -2.16
CA ARG A 86 -7.27 9.55 -1.93
C ARG A 86 -6.20 8.85 -2.76
N ALA A 87 -5.02 9.44 -2.85
CA ALA A 87 -3.94 8.82 -3.59
C ALA A 87 -2.55 9.05 -3.03
N VAL A 88 -1.64 8.18 -3.45
CA VAL A 88 -0.20 8.30 -3.28
C VAL A 88 0.44 8.42 -4.66
N ALA A 89 1.18 9.49 -4.88
CA ALA A 89 1.77 9.85 -6.15
C ALA A 89 3.08 9.10 -6.43
N VAL A 90 3.47 9.06 -7.70
CA VAL A 90 4.85 8.92 -8.13
C VAL A 90 5.25 10.27 -8.73
N LEU A 91 6.32 10.87 -8.22
CA LEU A 91 6.74 12.22 -8.58
C LEU A 91 8.09 12.22 -9.31
N ASP A 92 8.20 13.12 -10.27
CA ASP A 92 9.48 13.63 -10.76
C ASP A 92 10.10 14.55 -9.68
N PRO A 93 11.41 14.46 -9.38
CA PRO A 93 12.06 15.32 -8.38
C PRO A 93 11.96 16.82 -8.70
N ASP A 94 11.80 17.19 -9.97
CA ASP A 94 11.73 18.58 -10.44
C ASP A 94 10.27 19.07 -10.58
N VAL A 95 9.28 18.32 -10.08
CA VAL A 95 7.87 18.73 -10.02
C VAL A 95 7.74 20.12 -9.38
N SER A 96 6.96 21.01 -10.00
CA SER A 96 6.74 22.37 -9.49
C SER A 96 5.84 22.44 -8.26
N ASP A 97 5.98 23.47 -7.42
CA ASP A 97 5.12 23.65 -6.23
C ASP A 97 3.65 23.78 -6.61
N ARG A 98 3.35 24.53 -7.69
CA ARG A 98 1.99 24.62 -8.24
C ARG A 98 1.40 23.25 -8.53
N ARG A 99 2.19 22.34 -9.13
CA ARG A 99 1.72 20.99 -9.42
C ARG A 99 1.52 20.18 -8.14
N LEU A 100 2.38 20.32 -7.13
CA LEU A 100 2.16 19.70 -5.81
C LEU A 100 0.89 20.20 -5.13
N ASP A 101 0.55 21.48 -5.27
CA ASP A 101 -0.71 22.05 -4.77
C ASP A 101 -1.92 21.46 -5.51
N GLU A 102 -1.87 21.40 -6.84
CA GLU A 102 -2.92 20.77 -7.65
C GLU A 102 -3.16 19.30 -7.27
N LEU A 103 -2.09 18.54 -7.03
CA LEU A 103 -2.19 17.16 -6.56
C LEU A 103 -2.78 17.10 -5.15
N THR A 104 -2.40 18.03 -4.26
CA THR A 104 -2.92 18.08 -2.89
C THR A 104 -4.43 18.37 -2.89
N ASP A 105 -4.86 19.33 -3.70
CA ASP A 105 -6.27 19.71 -3.86
C ASP A 105 -7.09 18.59 -4.48
N ALA A 106 -6.50 17.83 -5.41
CA ALA A 106 -7.14 16.64 -5.98
C ALA A 106 -7.29 15.48 -4.97
N GLY A 107 -6.53 15.47 -3.87
CA GLY A 107 -6.63 14.43 -2.84
C GLY A 107 -5.43 13.49 -2.74
N PHE A 108 -4.30 13.84 -3.35
CA PHE A 108 -3.04 13.15 -3.05
C PHE A 108 -2.55 13.48 -1.64
N ARG A 109 -1.97 12.48 -0.97
CA ARG A 109 -1.56 12.55 0.45
C ARG A 109 -0.18 11.96 0.71
N GLY A 110 0.52 11.52 -0.33
CA GLY A 110 1.83 10.94 -0.18
C GLY A 110 2.55 10.75 -1.50
N VAL A 111 3.84 10.43 -1.41
CA VAL A 111 4.67 9.98 -2.54
C VAL A 111 5.15 8.55 -2.28
N ARG A 112 5.12 7.69 -3.29
CA ARG A 112 5.62 6.32 -3.18
C ARG A 112 7.06 6.26 -3.68
N ILE A 113 7.92 5.63 -2.90
CA ILE A 113 9.27 5.25 -3.32
C ILE A 113 9.45 3.74 -3.32
N ASN A 114 10.17 3.25 -4.33
CA ASN A 114 10.52 1.85 -4.45
C ASN A 114 11.97 1.63 -4.02
N LEU A 115 12.14 0.89 -2.92
CA LEU A 115 13.43 0.50 -2.37
C LEU A 115 13.64 -1.02 -2.43
N ILE A 116 12.70 -1.79 -2.98
CA ILE A 116 12.81 -3.25 -3.01
C ILE A 116 14.00 -3.68 -3.85
N ARG A 117 14.77 -4.57 -3.25
CA ARG A 117 15.82 -5.33 -3.91
C ARG A 117 15.41 -6.80 -4.01
N GLN A 118 15.78 -7.43 -5.11
CA GLN A 118 15.70 -8.87 -5.28
C GLN A 118 17.09 -9.36 -5.69
N ASP A 119 17.63 -10.32 -4.93
CA ASP A 119 19.01 -10.81 -5.09
C ASP A 119 20.05 -9.68 -5.08
N GLY A 120 19.85 -8.71 -4.18
CA GLY A 120 20.70 -7.52 -4.02
C GLY A 120 20.53 -6.44 -5.11
N LYS A 121 19.72 -6.68 -6.14
CA LYS A 121 19.50 -5.75 -7.26
C LYS A 121 18.19 -4.99 -7.10
N VAL A 122 18.23 -3.70 -7.39
CA VAL A 122 17.05 -2.84 -7.43
C VAL A 122 16.02 -3.43 -8.40
N MET A 123 14.78 -3.60 -7.93
CA MET A 123 13.73 -4.24 -8.73
C MET A 123 13.12 -3.34 -9.81
N SER A 124 13.14 -2.02 -9.60
CA SER A 124 12.68 -1.05 -10.58
C SER A 124 13.44 0.27 -10.41
N THR A 125 13.87 0.83 -11.53
CA THR A 125 14.43 2.20 -11.60
C THR A 125 13.38 3.23 -12.00
N ARG A 126 12.12 2.81 -12.21
CA ARG A 126 11.01 3.70 -12.55
C ARG A 126 10.34 4.25 -11.30
N GLY A 127 10.01 5.53 -11.35
CA GLY A 127 9.36 6.28 -10.28
C GLY A 127 10.35 6.97 -9.35
N THR A 128 9.86 7.47 -8.23
CA THR A 128 10.64 8.27 -7.28
C THR A 128 11.62 7.39 -6.51
N ASN A 129 12.91 7.71 -6.57
CA ASN A 129 13.95 7.01 -5.80
C ASN A 129 14.23 7.70 -4.45
N PHE A 130 15.17 7.15 -3.66
CA PHE A 130 15.47 7.68 -2.33
C PHE A 130 16.10 9.09 -2.36
N ASP A 131 16.97 9.39 -3.33
CA ASP A 131 17.58 10.71 -3.43
C ASP A 131 16.59 11.76 -3.94
N ASP A 132 15.64 11.37 -4.79
CA ASP A 132 14.51 12.21 -5.18
C ASP A 132 13.65 12.54 -3.96
N LEU A 133 13.36 11.55 -3.09
CA LEU A 133 12.61 11.78 -1.85
C LEU A 133 13.31 12.80 -0.96
N LYS A 134 14.63 12.74 -0.79
CA LYS A 134 15.36 13.73 0.03
C LYS A 134 15.17 15.15 -0.47
N LYS A 135 15.13 15.35 -1.80
CA LYS A 135 14.89 16.66 -2.43
C LYS A 135 13.44 17.11 -2.24
N LEU A 136 12.49 16.19 -2.38
CA LEU A 136 11.05 16.47 -2.29
C LEU A 136 10.55 16.65 -0.85
N ALA A 137 11.22 16.04 0.13
CA ALA A 137 10.71 15.89 1.50
C ALA A 137 10.26 17.19 2.17
N PRO A 138 11.04 18.30 2.15
CA PRO A 138 10.57 19.56 2.75
C PRO A 138 9.28 20.07 2.11
N ARG A 139 9.19 20.00 0.77
CA ARG A 139 8.08 20.54 -0.01
C ARG A 139 6.80 19.73 0.18
N ILE A 140 6.88 18.41 0.23
CA ILE A 140 5.69 17.58 0.47
C ILE A 140 5.27 17.59 1.95
N ALA A 141 6.20 17.80 2.88
CA ALA A 141 5.88 17.94 4.31
C ALA A 141 5.02 19.18 4.60
N GLU A 142 5.26 20.30 3.91
CA GLU A 142 4.43 21.52 4.00
C GLU A 142 2.95 21.27 3.63
N ARG A 143 2.68 20.22 2.86
CA ARG A 143 1.33 19.81 2.43
C ARG A 143 0.76 18.68 3.29
N GLY A 144 1.47 18.27 4.35
CA GLY A 144 1.07 17.17 5.22
C GLY A 144 1.14 15.79 4.57
N TRP A 145 1.96 15.63 3.52
CA TRP A 145 2.10 14.34 2.84
C TRP A 145 3.07 13.41 3.58
N HIS A 146 2.84 12.10 3.45
CA HIS A 146 3.76 11.05 3.90
C HIS A 146 4.61 10.47 2.76
N ALA A 147 5.65 9.73 3.12
CA ALA A 147 6.37 8.87 2.17
C ALA A 147 5.94 7.41 2.32
N GLN A 148 5.42 6.80 1.25
CA GLN A 148 5.09 5.39 1.22
C GLN A 148 6.29 4.58 0.71
N LEU A 149 6.73 3.62 1.51
CA LEU A 149 7.96 2.86 1.30
C LEU A 149 7.63 1.44 0.87
N TRP A 150 7.96 1.07 -0.37
CA TRP A 150 8.03 -0.33 -0.75
C TRP A 150 9.45 -0.83 -0.49
N VAL A 151 9.66 -1.53 0.63
CA VAL A 151 10.99 -1.87 1.18
C VAL A 151 10.94 -3.18 1.97
N GLU A 152 12.06 -3.93 1.99
CA GLU A 152 12.27 -5.09 2.86
C GLU A 152 12.85 -4.65 4.23
N CYS A 153 12.56 -5.35 5.33
CA CYS A 153 13.04 -4.99 6.67
C CYS A 153 14.55 -4.71 6.76
N SER A 154 15.39 -5.52 6.13
CA SER A 154 16.85 -5.32 6.15
C SER A 154 17.28 -4.03 5.45
N ASP A 155 16.63 -3.70 4.33
CA ASP A 155 16.88 -2.46 3.61
C ASP A 155 16.33 -1.26 4.39
N LEU A 156 15.16 -1.41 5.03
CA LEU A 156 14.59 -0.37 5.90
C LEU A 156 15.52 -0.04 7.06
N ALA A 157 16.07 -1.05 7.74
CA ALA A 157 17.02 -0.85 8.82
C ALA A 157 18.26 -0.07 8.37
N ALA A 158 18.74 -0.33 7.14
CA ALA A 158 19.88 0.39 6.58
C ALA A 158 19.58 1.87 6.25
N VAL A 159 18.37 2.19 5.79
CA VAL A 159 18.00 3.56 5.39
C VAL A 159 17.31 4.38 6.48
N ALA A 160 16.82 3.74 7.55
CA ALA A 160 16.10 4.39 8.64
C ALA A 160 16.83 5.60 9.24
N PRO A 161 18.16 5.56 9.52
CA PRO A 161 18.86 6.72 10.06
C PRO A 161 18.83 7.96 9.14
N GLU A 162 18.73 7.76 7.82
CA GLU A 162 18.59 8.87 6.85
C GLU A 162 17.14 9.32 6.72
N LEU A 163 16.18 8.38 6.75
CA LEU A 163 14.75 8.70 6.79
C LEU A 163 14.44 9.58 8.01
N GLU A 164 14.94 9.21 9.18
CA GLU A 164 14.66 9.93 10.43
C GLU A 164 15.08 11.41 10.41
N LYS A 165 16.00 11.81 9.52
CA LYS A 165 16.41 13.21 9.31
C LYS A 165 15.43 14.03 8.49
N LEU A 166 14.55 13.41 7.71
CA LEU A 166 13.57 14.09 6.87
C LEU A 166 12.34 14.50 7.69
N PRO A 167 11.58 15.54 7.30
CA PRO A 167 10.40 15.99 8.04
C PRO A 167 9.12 15.23 7.65
N LEU A 168 9.16 13.89 7.58
CA LEU A 168 8.06 13.07 7.08
C LEU A 168 7.67 11.92 8.01
N ASP A 169 6.40 11.55 7.95
CA ASP A 169 5.90 10.24 8.37
C ASP A 169 6.05 9.21 7.23
N TYR A 170 6.07 7.92 7.59
CA TYR A 170 6.32 6.83 6.65
C TYR A 170 5.19 5.80 6.66
N VAL A 171 4.82 5.30 5.48
CA VAL A 171 3.86 4.19 5.34
C VAL A 171 4.57 3.02 4.67
N VAL A 172 4.85 1.95 5.41
CA VAL A 172 5.58 0.78 4.90
C VAL A 172 4.61 -0.20 4.24
N ASP A 173 4.85 -0.48 2.96
CA ASP A 173 4.03 -1.39 2.17
C ASP A 173 4.21 -2.85 2.58
N HIS A 174 3.10 -3.60 2.53
CA HIS A 174 3.04 -5.06 2.55
C HIS A 174 3.86 -5.73 3.67
N MET A 175 3.65 -5.31 4.92
CA MET A 175 4.34 -5.85 6.10
C MET A 175 5.88 -5.81 5.94
N CYS A 176 6.39 -4.74 5.34
CA CYS A 176 7.81 -4.52 5.08
C CYS A 176 8.46 -5.64 4.25
N ARG A 177 7.69 -6.20 3.29
CA ARG A 177 8.09 -7.22 2.29
C ARG A 177 9.04 -8.30 2.79
N THR A 178 8.87 -8.71 4.05
CA THR A 178 9.69 -9.76 4.65
C THR A 178 9.09 -11.10 4.27
N MET A 179 9.86 -11.94 3.59
CA MET A 179 9.40 -13.26 3.19
C MET A 179 9.24 -14.18 4.41
N ALA A 180 8.22 -15.05 4.37
CA ALA A 180 7.77 -15.83 5.51
C ALA A 180 8.79 -16.84 6.08
N ASP A 181 9.80 -17.21 5.29
CA ASP A 181 10.88 -18.12 5.70
C ASP A 181 11.91 -17.47 6.64
N LYS A 182 11.91 -16.15 6.79
CA LYS A 182 12.83 -15.45 7.70
C LYS A 182 12.44 -15.57 9.19
N GLY A 183 11.19 -15.86 9.50
CA GLY A 183 10.61 -15.76 10.85
C GLY A 183 10.19 -14.34 11.24
N ALA A 184 9.11 -14.22 12.01
CA ALA A 184 8.63 -12.94 12.56
C ALA A 184 9.46 -12.44 13.76
N ASP A 185 10.34 -13.29 14.28
CA ASP A 185 11.34 -13.00 15.31
C ASP A 185 12.70 -12.59 14.71
N HIS A 186 12.81 -12.52 13.38
CA HIS A 186 14.01 -12.04 12.71
C HIS A 186 14.40 -10.65 13.23
N PRO A 187 15.69 -10.38 13.54
CA PRO A 187 16.12 -9.11 14.14
C PRO A 187 15.65 -7.86 13.39
N ASP A 188 15.76 -7.86 12.06
CA ASP A 188 15.30 -6.74 11.22
C ASP A 188 13.78 -6.53 11.29
N TYR A 189 12.99 -7.61 11.45
CA TYR A 189 11.55 -7.50 11.60
C TYR A 189 11.19 -6.96 12.99
N VAL A 190 11.90 -7.39 14.04
CA VAL A 190 11.74 -6.84 15.40
C VAL A 190 12.07 -5.34 15.44
N ALA A 191 13.17 -4.92 14.82
CA ALA A 191 13.54 -3.51 14.70
C ALA A 191 12.47 -2.71 13.93
N TYR A 192 11.90 -3.29 12.89
CA TYR A 192 10.75 -2.70 12.20
C TYR A 192 9.51 -2.52 13.10
N LEU A 193 9.20 -3.49 13.97
CA LEU A 193 8.13 -3.33 14.95
C LEU A 193 8.42 -2.18 15.94
N ASP A 194 9.68 -1.96 16.31
CA ASP A 194 10.08 -0.80 17.14
C ASP A 194 9.87 0.54 16.40
N HIS A 195 10.16 0.60 15.10
CA HIS A 195 9.83 1.77 14.28
C HIS A 195 8.32 2.05 14.29
N LEU A 196 7.45 1.03 14.20
CA LEU A 196 6.00 1.23 14.29
C LEU A 196 5.57 1.78 15.66
N ARG A 197 6.19 1.32 16.75
CA ARG A 197 5.91 1.80 18.12
C ARG A 197 6.27 3.28 18.32
N SER A 198 7.19 3.83 17.52
CA SER A 198 7.53 5.27 17.56
C SER A 198 6.35 6.17 17.19
N GLY A 199 5.36 5.64 16.46
CA GLY A 199 4.21 6.39 15.96
C GLY A 199 4.45 7.21 14.69
N ARG A 200 5.70 7.24 14.20
CA ARG A 200 6.10 7.92 12.95
C ARG A 200 6.01 7.00 11.72
N TYR A 201 6.05 5.70 11.95
CA TYR A 201 5.90 4.68 10.91
C TYR A 201 4.54 4.01 11.01
N TRP A 202 3.88 3.93 9.87
CA TRP A 202 2.67 3.19 9.61
C TRP A 202 3.00 1.95 8.79
N THR A 203 2.07 0.99 8.76
CA THR A 203 2.19 -0.18 7.90
C THR A 203 0.89 -0.54 7.22
N LYS A 204 1.02 -1.08 6.01
CA LYS A 204 -0.06 -1.77 5.32
C LYS A 204 0.05 -3.28 5.58
N ILE A 205 -0.93 -3.86 6.27
CA ILE A 205 -1.06 -5.32 6.43
C ILE A 205 -1.73 -5.97 5.20
N SER A 206 -1.16 -5.67 4.03
CA SER A 206 -1.51 -6.21 2.70
C SER A 206 -0.39 -7.14 2.20
N GLY A 207 -0.56 -7.77 1.04
CA GLY A 207 0.53 -8.50 0.38
C GLY A 207 0.91 -9.84 1.03
N ALA A 208 -0.04 -10.53 1.68
CA ALA A 208 0.19 -11.88 2.21
C ALA A 208 0.59 -12.86 1.08
N ASP A 209 -0.07 -12.73 -0.07
CA ASP A 209 0.23 -13.39 -1.34
C ASP A 209 1.65 -13.11 -1.87
N ARG A 210 2.22 -11.95 -1.52
CA ARG A 210 3.56 -11.53 -1.96
C ARG A 210 4.70 -11.96 -1.05
N ASN A 211 4.40 -12.29 0.20
CA ASN A 211 5.40 -12.61 1.23
C ASN A 211 5.42 -14.10 1.59
N THR A 212 4.40 -14.85 1.18
CA THR A 212 4.25 -16.28 1.49
C THR A 212 5.31 -17.15 0.81
N ARG A 213 5.51 -18.34 1.38
CA ARG A 213 6.25 -19.47 0.81
C ARG A 213 5.35 -20.67 0.50
N ILE A 214 4.13 -20.69 1.02
CA ILE A 214 3.21 -21.83 0.90
C ILE A 214 2.00 -21.55 -0.01
N GLY A 215 1.76 -20.28 -0.37
CA GLY A 215 0.56 -19.89 -1.12
C GLY A 215 -0.69 -19.82 -0.24
N ALA A 216 -1.88 -19.74 -0.85
CA ALA A 216 -3.14 -19.74 -0.11
C ALA A 216 -3.26 -21.02 0.76
N PRO A 217 -3.74 -20.94 2.02
CA PRO A 217 -4.42 -19.80 2.65
C PRO A 217 -3.48 -18.82 3.38
N TYR A 218 -2.19 -18.77 3.04
CA TYR A 218 -1.20 -17.80 3.54
C TYR A 218 -0.98 -17.84 5.06
N THR A 219 -1.16 -19.01 5.67
CA THR A 219 -1.06 -19.16 7.15
C THR A 219 0.35 -18.92 7.68
N ASP A 220 1.37 -18.99 6.84
CA ASP A 220 2.76 -18.63 7.17
C ASP A 220 2.95 -17.12 7.42
N ILE A 221 2.01 -16.28 7.00
CA ILE A 221 2.01 -14.83 7.26
C ILE A 221 1.43 -14.47 8.63
N TYR A 222 0.69 -15.39 9.27
CA TYR A 222 -0.04 -15.08 10.50
C TYR A 222 0.86 -14.57 11.64
N PRO A 223 2.05 -15.15 11.89
CA PRO A 223 2.96 -14.64 12.93
C PRO A 223 3.37 -13.18 12.69
N TYR A 224 3.63 -12.80 11.45
CA TYR A 224 4.06 -11.46 11.05
C TYR A 224 2.95 -10.42 11.27
N MET A 225 1.75 -10.71 10.78
CA MET A 225 0.61 -9.81 10.92
C MET A 225 0.20 -9.65 12.40
N LYS A 226 0.17 -10.75 13.16
CA LYS A 226 -0.13 -10.70 14.60
C LYS A 226 0.90 -9.90 15.38
N ALA A 227 2.18 -10.01 15.04
CA ALA A 227 3.24 -9.23 15.67
C ALA A 227 3.10 -7.72 15.39
N ILE A 228 2.74 -7.33 14.16
CA ILE A 228 2.42 -5.94 13.81
C ILE A 228 1.23 -5.42 14.64
N VAL A 229 0.13 -6.18 14.68
CA VAL A 229 -1.10 -5.80 15.39
C VAL A 229 -0.86 -5.64 16.89
N ALA A 230 -0.04 -6.52 17.47
CA ALA A 230 0.35 -6.41 18.88
C ALA A 230 1.29 -5.22 19.14
N ALA A 231 2.14 -4.85 18.18
CA ALA A 231 3.13 -3.78 18.37
C ALA A 231 2.51 -2.38 18.28
N ALA A 232 1.65 -2.11 17.30
CA ALA A 232 1.17 -0.75 17.02
C ALA A 232 -0.22 -0.72 16.36
N PRO A 233 -1.30 -1.11 17.06
CA PRO A 233 -2.65 -1.20 16.47
C PRO A 233 -3.18 0.11 15.88
N GLU A 234 -2.68 1.26 16.34
CA GLU A 234 -3.05 2.59 15.84
C GLU A 234 -2.31 2.98 14.55
N GLN A 235 -1.26 2.25 14.15
CA GLN A 235 -0.37 2.59 13.03
C GLN A 235 -0.53 1.62 11.85
N ILE A 236 -1.71 1.01 11.73
CA ILE A 236 -1.96 -0.06 10.76
C ILE A 236 -3.13 0.32 9.87
N VAL A 237 -2.95 0.12 8.57
CA VAL A 237 -4.04 0.12 7.59
C VAL A 237 -4.03 -1.19 6.80
N TRP A 238 -5.15 -1.53 6.16
CA TRP A 238 -5.24 -2.68 5.27
C TRP A 238 -5.44 -2.22 3.82
N GLY A 239 -5.02 -3.05 2.86
CA GLY A 239 -5.30 -2.82 1.44
C GLY A 239 -5.36 -4.13 0.69
N SER A 240 -6.14 -4.16 -0.39
CA SER A 240 -6.32 -5.36 -1.23
C SER A 240 -5.07 -5.68 -2.02
N ASP A 241 -4.31 -4.66 -2.42
CA ASP A 241 -3.24 -4.72 -3.41
C ASP A 241 -3.71 -5.16 -4.81
N TRP A 242 -5.00 -4.99 -5.08
CA TRP A 242 -5.58 -5.20 -6.40
C TRP A 242 -4.91 -4.27 -7.44
N PRO A 243 -4.67 -4.71 -8.69
CA PRO A 243 -5.08 -5.98 -9.31
C PRO A 243 -4.02 -7.09 -9.20
N HIS A 244 -3.19 -7.08 -8.17
CA HIS A 244 -2.16 -8.11 -7.91
C HIS A 244 -1.14 -8.23 -9.06
N VAL A 245 -0.71 -7.09 -9.60
CA VAL A 245 0.31 -7.05 -10.66
C VAL A 245 1.56 -7.83 -10.23
N GLY A 246 2.08 -8.64 -11.15
CA GLY A 246 3.20 -9.56 -10.92
C GLY A 246 2.78 -11.00 -10.63
N HIS A 247 1.49 -11.26 -10.41
CA HIS A 247 0.96 -12.63 -10.35
C HIS A 247 0.58 -13.13 -11.75
N GLY A 248 0.79 -14.42 -11.99
CA GLY A 248 0.31 -15.12 -13.17
C GLY A 248 -1.12 -15.64 -12.96
N PRO A 249 -1.80 -16.14 -14.01
CA PRO A 249 -3.19 -16.60 -13.91
C PRO A 249 -3.46 -17.59 -12.77
N ASP A 250 -2.49 -18.46 -12.48
CA ASP A 250 -2.60 -19.50 -11.44
C ASP A 250 -2.19 -19.02 -10.04
N THR A 251 -1.60 -17.82 -9.91
CA THR A 251 -1.07 -17.30 -8.64
C THR A 251 -1.75 -16.03 -8.16
N VAL A 252 -2.67 -15.45 -8.93
CA VAL A 252 -3.49 -14.30 -8.49
C VAL A 252 -4.30 -14.74 -7.26
N PRO A 253 -4.20 -14.02 -6.13
CA PRO A 253 -4.95 -14.36 -4.93
C PRO A 253 -6.45 -14.10 -5.10
N LYS A 254 -7.27 -14.87 -4.39
CA LYS A 254 -8.67 -14.48 -4.18
C LYS A 254 -8.71 -13.46 -3.04
N VAL A 255 -9.44 -12.36 -3.24
CA VAL A 255 -9.55 -11.31 -2.22
C VAL A 255 -10.15 -11.85 -0.92
N GLN A 256 -11.04 -12.85 -1.00
CA GLN A 256 -11.65 -13.51 0.15
C GLN A 256 -10.60 -14.25 1.01
N ASP A 257 -9.58 -14.83 0.39
CA ASP A 257 -8.49 -15.48 1.13
C ASP A 257 -7.68 -14.43 1.90
N LEU A 258 -7.39 -13.28 1.28
CA LEU A 258 -6.68 -12.16 1.93
C LEU A 258 -7.50 -11.56 3.08
N MET A 259 -8.82 -11.41 2.91
CA MET A 259 -9.74 -10.99 3.96
C MET A 259 -9.77 -12.02 5.09
N LYS A 260 -9.74 -13.32 4.78
CA LYS A 260 -9.68 -14.37 5.80
C LYS A 260 -8.40 -14.28 6.63
N VAL A 261 -7.25 -14.03 6.02
CA VAL A 261 -5.97 -13.79 6.75
C VAL A 261 -6.16 -12.66 7.76
N LEU A 262 -6.76 -11.53 7.35
CA LEU A 262 -7.04 -10.39 8.24
C LEU A 262 -7.91 -10.81 9.43
N PHE A 263 -9.04 -11.49 9.19
CA PHE A 263 -9.98 -11.88 10.26
C PHE A 263 -9.37 -12.91 11.21
N ASP A 264 -8.62 -13.87 10.70
CA ASP A 264 -7.95 -14.89 11.53
C ASP A 264 -6.82 -14.29 12.37
N CYS A 265 -6.14 -13.25 11.87
CA CYS A 265 -5.06 -12.56 12.60
C CYS A 265 -5.56 -11.48 13.55
N VAL A 266 -6.71 -10.86 13.25
CA VAL A 266 -7.31 -9.77 14.01
C VAL A 266 -8.74 -10.16 14.38
N PRO A 267 -8.94 -11.07 15.36
CA PRO A 267 -10.27 -11.56 15.73
C PRO A 267 -11.10 -10.54 16.53
N ASP A 268 -10.46 -9.53 17.12
CA ASP A 268 -11.14 -8.44 17.81
C ASP A 268 -11.74 -7.42 16.81
N GLU A 269 -13.05 -7.15 16.95
CA GLU A 269 -13.77 -6.26 16.04
C GLU A 269 -13.36 -4.79 16.20
N GLY A 270 -13.08 -4.35 17.42
CA GLY A 270 -12.62 -2.98 17.68
C GLY A 270 -11.29 -2.69 16.98
N THR A 271 -10.36 -3.64 17.04
CA THR A 271 -9.07 -3.56 16.36
C THR A 271 -9.24 -3.60 14.84
N ARG A 272 -10.13 -4.44 14.29
CA ARG A 272 -10.45 -4.40 12.85
C ARG A 272 -11.03 -3.05 12.43
N ARG A 273 -11.92 -2.46 13.23
CA ARG A 273 -12.50 -1.15 12.96
C ARG A 273 -11.44 -0.04 12.94
N LYS A 274 -10.47 -0.08 13.84
CA LYS A 274 -9.31 0.82 13.79
C LYS A 274 -8.57 0.69 12.47
N ILE A 275 -8.16 -0.54 12.12
CA ILE A 275 -7.37 -0.83 10.92
C ILE A 275 -8.09 -0.45 9.62
N LEU A 276 -9.40 -0.71 9.54
CA LEU A 276 -10.17 -0.59 8.31
C LEU A 276 -10.85 0.76 8.15
N VAL A 277 -11.08 1.51 9.24
CA VAL A 277 -11.86 2.76 9.22
C VAL A 277 -11.12 3.92 9.86
N GLU A 278 -10.77 3.82 11.15
CA GLU A 278 -10.30 4.97 11.93
C GLU A 278 -8.87 5.38 11.56
N ASN A 279 -7.97 4.41 11.46
CA ASN A 279 -6.57 4.62 11.06
C ASN A 279 -6.47 5.17 9.64
N PRO A 280 -7.14 4.59 8.61
CA PRO A 280 -7.19 5.18 7.28
C PRO A 280 -7.72 6.60 7.23
N LYS A 281 -8.78 6.93 7.99
CA LYS A 281 -9.31 8.30 8.08
C LYS A 281 -8.26 9.27 8.60
N ARG A 282 -7.56 8.90 9.67
CA ARG A 282 -6.49 9.70 10.28
C ARG A 282 -5.30 9.88 9.33
N LEU A 283 -4.87 8.79 8.67
CA LEU A 283 -3.68 8.80 7.82
C LEU A 283 -3.90 9.55 6.49
N TYR A 284 -5.07 9.43 5.87
CA TYR A 284 -5.33 9.99 4.54
C TYR A 284 -6.30 11.18 4.52
N GLY A 285 -6.81 11.61 5.68
CA GLY A 285 -7.73 12.75 5.78
C GLY A 285 -9.05 12.51 5.05
N PHE A 286 -9.68 11.37 5.34
CA PHE A 286 -11.07 11.13 4.97
C PHE A 286 -12.00 11.64 6.08
N GLU A 287 -13.10 12.30 5.69
CA GLU A 287 -14.14 12.79 6.60
C GLU A 287 -15.00 11.64 7.18
#